data_AF-A0A1A2E432-F1
#
_entry.id   AF-A0A1A2E432-F1
#
_cell.length_a   1.000
_cell.length_b   1.000
_cell.length_c   1.000
_cell.angle_alpha   90.00
_cell.angle_beta   90.00
_cell.angle_gamma   90.00
#
_symmetry.space_group_name_H-M   'P 1'
#
loop_
_entity.id
_entity.type
_entity.pdbx_description
1 polymer ?
#
loop_
_entity_poly.entity_id
_entity_poly.type
_entity_poly.pdbx_seq_one_letter_code
_entity_poly.pdbx_strand_id
1 'polypeptide(L)'
;MESRSPVENRFRERVSHERKLHGWSQAELAKMLTAKGIRGVYATTVAKIESGERAVRINEAAALADLFSTTTDALLGRLDPDENSLTFAMMNTYTYAESARQQTVTADETTATLEEILEDAKDRFASPEIEHLLELSRDAARHLKKARQSFEQVSSGATDVIVAKGEAARTREDGSQG
;
A
#
# COMPACT_ATOMS: atom_id res chain seq x y z
N MET A 1 9.08 26.71 17.15
CA MET A 1 7.77 26.15 16.76
C MET A 1 8.03 24.69 16.43
N GLU A 2 7.54 23.73 17.23
CA GLU A 2 7.70 22.31 16.87
C GLU A 2 7.07 22.09 15.49
N SER A 3 7.86 21.53 14.57
CA SER A 3 7.39 21.13 13.25
C SER A 3 6.37 19.99 13.45
N ARG A 4 5.08 20.30 13.36
CA ARG A 4 4.00 19.30 13.48
C ARG A 4 4.12 18.24 12.38
N SER A 5 3.69 17.02 12.70
CA SER A 5 3.76 15.89 11.75
C SER A 5 2.87 16.15 10.52
N PRO A 6 3.32 15.78 9.30
CA PRO A 6 2.50 15.87 8.08
C PRO A 6 1.13 15.18 8.22
N VAL A 7 1.04 14.12 9.03
CA VAL A 7 -0.20 13.39 9.30
C VAL A 7 -1.20 14.24 10.09
N GLU A 8 -0.73 14.99 11.08
CA GLU A 8 -1.60 15.87 11.88
C GLU A 8 -2.15 17.03 11.03
N ASN A 9 -1.34 17.56 10.12
CA ASN A 9 -1.77 18.61 9.19
C ASN A 9 -2.86 18.11 8.23
N ARG A 10 -2.70 16.91 7.66
CA ARG A 10 -3.74 16.30 6.82
C ARG A 10 -5.03 16.05 7.59
N PHE A 11 -4.91 15.54 8.82
CA PHE A 11 -6.06 15.26 9.67
C PHE A 11 -6.88 16.52 9.96
N ARG A 12 -6.24 17.60 10.43
CA ARG A 12 -6.97 18.85 10.74
C ARG A 12 -7.61 19.47 9.49
N GLU A 13 -6.94 19.37 8.34
CA GLU A 13 -7.43 19.90 7.08
C GLU A 13 -8.65 19.12 6.60
N ARG A 14 -8.62 17.78 6.67
CA ARG A 14 -9.77 16.91 6.38
C ARG A 14 -10.93 17.20 7.32
N VAL A 15 -10.72 17.27 8.64
CA VAL A 15 -11.80 17.59 9.60
C VAL A 15 -12.43 18.96 9.31
N SER A 16 -11.61 19.99 9.04
CA SER A 16 -12.13 21.32 8.70
C SER A 16 -12.90 21.30 7.38
N HIS A 17 -12.40 20.56 6.38
CA HIS A 17 -13.04 20.39 5.09
C HIS A 17 -14.40 19.70 5.21
N GLU A 18 -14.45 18.52 5.83
CA GLU A 18 -15.68 17.75 6.02
C GLU A 18 -16.74 18.54 6.80
N ARG A 19 -16.34 19.19 7.91
CA ARG A 19 -17.26 20.03 8.67
C ARG A 19 -17.89 21.12 7.80
N LYS A 20 -17.09 21.80 6.98
CA LYS A 20 -17.56 22.85 6.08
C LYS A 20 -18.42 22.29 4.94
N LEU A 21 -18.05 21.12 4.40
CA LEU A 21 -18.79 20.43 3.35
C LEU A 21 -20.22 20.08 3.81
N HIS A 22 -20.36 19.63 5.05
CA HIS A 22 -21.66 19.37 5.66
C HIS A 22 -22.40 20.63 6.14
N GLY A 23 -21.81 21.82 6.00
CA GLY A 23 -22.40 23.08 6.46
C GLY A 23 -22.48 23.24 7.98
N TRP A 24 -21.70 22.47 8.73
CA TRP A 24 -21.75 22.49 10.20
C TRP A 24 -20.88 23.60 10.78
N SER A 25 -21.37 24.27 11.80
CA SER A 25 -20.57 25.10 12.70
C SER A 25 -19.69 24.23 13.61
N GLN A 26 -18.64 24.81 14.18
CA GLN A 26 -17.80 24.13 15.18
C GLN A 26 -18.61 23.74 16.43
N ALA A 27 -19.63 24.53 16.78
CA ALA A 27 -20.53 24.23 17.89
C ALA A 27 -21.44 23.03 17.60
N GLU A 28 -21.94 22.90 16.38
CA GLU A 28 -22.73 21.74 15.98
C GLU A 28 -21.89 20.46 15.98
N LEU A 29 -20.68 20.51 15.41
CA LEU A 29 -19.79 19.36 15.44
C LEU A 29 -19.46 18.93 16.88
N ALA A 30 -19.20 19.89 17.78
CA ALA A 30 -18.96 19.60 19.20
C ALA A 30 -20.17 18.95 19.88
N LYS A 31 -21.40 19.40 19.57
CA LYS A 31 -22.64 18.78 20.07
C LYS A 31 -22.79 17.35 19.57
N MET A 32 -22.53 17.10 18.28
CA MET A 32 -22.62 15.76 17.69
C MET A 32 -21.57 14.81 18.28
N LEU A 33 -20.33 15.27 18.49
CA LEU A 33 -19.30 14.50 19.19
C LEU A 33 -19.71 14.16 20.62
N THR A 34 -20.31 15.12 21.33
CA THR A 34 -20.85 14.89 22.67
C THR A 34 -21.96 13.85 22.66
N ALA A 35 -22.85 13.89 21.67
CA ALA A 35 -23.92 12.89 21.49
C ALA A 35 -23.37 11.48 21.21
N LYS A 36 -22.18 11.37 20.61
CA LYS A 36 -21.44 10.10 20.45
C LYS A 36 -20.63 9.69 21.69
N GLY A 37 -20.84 10.34 22.83
CA GLY A 37 -20.19 9.99 24.10
C GLY A 37 -18.80 10.61 24.31
N ILE A 38 -18.35 11.50 23.41
CA ILE A 38 -17.07 12.20 23.58
C ILE A 38 -17.26 13.38 24.54
N ARG A 39 -16.80 13.21 25.79
CA ARG A 39 -16.95 14.22 26.84
C ARG A 39 -15.92 15.35 26.72
N GLY A 40 -16.30 16.56 27.14
CA GLY A 40 -15.40 17.70 27.24
C GLY A 40 -15.01 18.32 25.89
N VAL A 41 -15.81 18.08 24.84
CA VAL A 41 -15.64 18.72 23.53
C VAL A 41 -16.60 19.89 23.40
N TYR A 42 -16.02 21.06 23.21
CA TYR A 42 -16.76 22.31 22.99
C TYR A 42 -16.39 22.91 21.63
N ALA A 43 -17.10 23.96 21.18
CA ALA A 43 -16.77 24.64 19.92
C ALA A 43 -15.30 25.07 19.84
N THR A 44 -14.74 25.59 20.95
CA THR A 44 -13.33 25.98 21.06
C THR A 44 -12.38 24.79 21.01
N THR A 45 -12.83 23.60 21.40
CA THR A 45 -12.06 22.35 21.24
C THR A 45 -11.93 21.99 19.77
N VAL A 46 -13.05 22.03 19.04
CA VAL A 46 -13.07 21.79 17.59
C VAL A 46 -12.19 22.81 16.86
N ALA A 47 -12.27 24.09 17.25
CA ALA A 47 -11.40 25.13 16.68
C ALA A 47 -9.91 24.83 16.88
N LYS A 48 -9.50 24.39 18.08
CA LYS A 48 -8.12 24.01 18.38
C LYS A 48 -7.66 22.75 17.65
N ILE A 49 -8.57 21.82 17.39
CA ILE A 49 -8.30 20.65 16.54
C ILE A 49 -8.04 21.11 15.10
N GLU A 50 -8.90 21.97 14.55
CA GLU A 50 -8.78 22.47 13.17
C GLU A 50 -7.54 23.36 12.96
N SER A 51 -7.15 24.15 13.96
CA SER A 51 -5.91 24.93 13.92
C SER A 51 -4.67 24.07 14.22
N GLY A 52 -4.87 22.87 14.77
CA GLY A 52 -3.82 21.98 15.24
C GLY A 52 -3.17 22.41 16.56
N GLU A 53 -3.71 23.42 17.25
CA GLU A 53 -3.28 23.79 18.61
C GLU A 53 -3.48 22.68 19.65
N ARG A 54 -4.31 21.69 19.33
CA ARG A 54 -4.56 20.54 20.18
C ARG A 54 -4.51 19.25 19.36
N ALA A 55 -3.79 18.25 19.90
CA ALA A 55 -3.82 16.88 19.40
C ALA A 55 -5.19 16.22 19.61
N VAL A 56 -5.58 15.40 18.63
CA VAL A 56 -6.83 14.64 18.62
C VAL A 56 -6.60 13.29 19.27
N ARG A 57 -7.49 12.90 20.19
CA ARG A 57 -7.43 11.58 20.80
C ARG A 57 -8.00 10.52 19.86
N ILE A 58 -7.57 9.27 20.00
CA ILE A 58 -8.00 8.16 19.12
C ILE A 58 -9.52 8.00 19.09
N ASN A 59 -10.18 8.10 20.25
CA ASN A 59 -11.63 8.00 20.33
C ASN A 59 -12.35 9.21 19.67
N GLU A 60 -11.73 10.40 19.70
CA GLU A 60 -12.24 11.58 19.00
C GLU A 60 -12.11 11.39 17.48
N ALA A 61 -10.98 10.87 17.01
CA ALA A 61 -10.76 10.57 15.59
C ALA A 61 -11.75 9.52 15.06
N ALA A 62 -12.00 8.46 15.83
CA ALA A 62 -13.00 7.44 15.47
C ALA A 62 -14.43 8.03 15.41
N ALA A 63 -14.81 8.84 16.39
CA ALA A 63 -16.13 9.48 16.40
C ALA A 63 -16.31 10.49 15.25
N LEU A 64 -15.25 11.22 14.88
CA LEU A 64 -15.25 12.09 13.71
C LEU A 64 -15.43 11.28 12.41
N ALA A 65 -14.71 10.17 12.27
CA ALA A 65 -14.83 9.29 11.11
C ALA A 65 -16.28 8.79 10.94
N ASP A 66 -16.90 8.33 12.02
CA ASP A 66 -18.32 7.93 11.99
C ASP A 66 -19.26 9.08 11.59
N LEU A 67 -19.06 10.30 12.13
CA LEU A 67 -19.92 11.45 11.83
C LEU A 67 -19.83 11.85 10.36
N PHE A 68 -18.63 11.78 9.79
CA PHE A 68 -18.39 12.08 8.38
C PHE A 68 -18.65 10.87 7.46
N SER A 69 -19.13 9.74 8.01
CA SER A 69 -19.36 8.50 7.24
C SER A 69 -18.12 8.07 6.44
N THR A 70 -16.94 8.20 7.03
CA THR A 70 -15.65 7.88 6.43
C THR A 70 -14.81 7.01 7.37
N THR A 71 -13.57 6.67 6.98
CA THR A 71 -12.65 5.91 7.84
C THR A 71 -11.63 6.81 8.49
N THR A 72 -11.06 6.38 9.62
CA THR A 72 -9.93 7.07 10.25
C THR A 72 -8.74 7.18 9.28
N ASP A 73 -8.51 6.17 8.44
CA ASP A 73 -7.45 6.22 7.42
C ASP A 73 -7.69 7.30 6.35
N ALA A 74 -8.95 7.52 5.94
CA ALA A 74 -9.30 8.67 5.08
C ALA A 74 -9.02 10.00 5.77
N LEU A 75 -9.42 10.16 7.04
CA LEU A 75 -9.13 11.39 7.79
C LEU A 75 -7.63 11.63 7.96
N LEU A 76 -6.83 10.57 8.12
CA LEU A 76 -5.37 10.65 8.20
C LEU A 76 -4.70 10.91 6.83
N GLY A 77 -5.49 10.93 5.74
CA GLY A 77 -4.99 11.09 4.37
C GLY A 77 -4.19 9.89 3.87
N ARG A 78 -4.47 8.68 4.38
CA ARG A 78 -3.80 7.43 3.96
C ARG A 78 -4.47 6.78 2.74
N LEU A 79 -5.73 7.13 2.46
CA LEU A 79 -6.47 6.66 1.29
C LEU A 79 -6.25 7.55 0.06
N ASP A 80 -5.68 8.74 0.24
CA ASP A 80 -5.12 9.49 -0.88
C ASP A 80 -3.77 8.85 -1.22
N PRO A 81 -3.52 8.45 -2.48
CA PRO A 81 -2.18 8.07 -2.90
C PRO A 81 -1.29 9.30 -2.86
N ASP A 82 -0.75 9.60 -1.67
CA ASP A 82 0.34 10.54 -1.53
C ASP A 82 1.65 9.90 -2.02
N GLU A 83 2.66 10.73 -2.27
CA GLU A 83 3.94 10.27 -2.83
C GLU A 83 4.61 9.17 -1.96
N ASN A 84 4.31 9.14 -0.66
CA ASN A 84 4.85 8.14 0.27
C ASN A 84 4.09 6.81 0.15
N SER A 85 2.76 6.84 0.04
CA SER A 85 1.93 5.64 -0.18
C SER A 85 2.29 4.94 -1.49
N LEU A 86 2.56 5.70 -2.56
CA LEU A 86 3.00 5.12 -3.84
C LEU A 86 4.39 4.48 -3.72
N THR A 87 5.35 5.17 -3.11
CA THR A 87 6.72 4.64 -2.93
C THR A 87 6.70 3.36 -2.10
N PHE A 88 5.91 3.32 -1.04
CA PHE A 88 5.72 2.13 -0.21
C PHE A 88 5.07 0.98 -1.00
N ALA A 89 4.02 1.27 -1.77
CA ALA A 89 3.39 0.26 -2.63
C ALA A 89 4.38 -0.31 -3.65
N MET A 90 5.17 0.53 -4.32
CA MET A 90 6.19 0.09 -5.27
C MET A 90 7.29 -0.73 -4.60
N MET A 91 7.74 -0.37 -3.40
CA MET A 91 8.73 -1.14 -2.65
C MET A 91 8.22 -2.54 -2.29
N ASN A 92 6.95 -2.63 -1.87
CA ASN A 92 6.32 -3.93 -1.62
C ASN A 92 6.19 -4.74 -2.92
N THR A 93 5.74 -4.11 -4.01
CA THR A 93 5.65 -4.75 -5.32
C THR A 93 7.00 -5.28 -5.79
N TYR A 94 8.08 -4.50 -5.68
CA TYR A 94 9.44 -4.94 -5.98
C TYR A 94 9.82 -6.17 -5.14
N THR A 95 9.63 -6.08 -3.82
CA THR A 95 9.99 -7.16 -2.88
C THR A 95 9.25 -8.46 -3.20
N TYR A 96 7.95 -8.38 -3.45
CA TYR A 96 7.14 -9.56 -3.77
C TYR A 96 7.44 -10.12 -5.16
N ALA A 97 7.64 -9.26 -6.16
CA ALA A 97 8.01 -9.69 -7.51
C ALA A 97 9.36 -10.41 -7.50
N GLU A 98 10.34 -9.90 -6.75
CA GLU A 98 11.66 -10.52 -6.64
C GLU A 98 11.60 -11.87 -5.89
N SER A 99 10.81 -11.95 -4.82
CA SER A 99 10.56 -13.21 -4.11
C SER A 99 9.90 -14.24 -5.03
N ALA A 100 8.87 -13.85 -5.77
CA ALA A 100 8.19 -14.72 -6.73
C ALA A 100 9.13 -15.15 -7.87
N ARG A 101 9.96 -14.24 -8.38
CA ARG A 101 11.00 -14.54 -9.37
C ARG A 101 11.95 -15.61 -8.85
N GLN A 102 12.44 -15.49 -7.62
CA GLN A 102 13.32 -16.50 -7.04
C GLN A 102 12.63 -17.86 -6.89
N GLN A 103 11.35 -17.87 -6.47
CA GLN A 103 10.55 -19.09 -6.40
C GLN A 103 10.36 -19.75 -7.77
N THR A 104 10.15 -18.96 -8.84
CA THR A 104 10.03 -19.51 -10.20
C THR A 104 11.33 -20.15 -10.70
N VAL A 105 12.50 -19.64 -10.29
CA VAL A 105 13.80 -20.26 -10.62
C VAL A 105 13.92 -21.63 -9.95
N THR A 106 13.64 -21.71 -8.64
CA THR A 106 13.69 -22.99 -7.92
C THR A 106 12.67 -24.00 -8.47
N ALA A 107 11.47 -23.54 -8.85
CA ALA A 107 10.48 -24.40 -9.48
C ALA A 107 10.93 -24.89 -10.87
N ASP A 108 11.59 -24.04 -11.67
CA ASP A 108 12.13 -24.40 -12.99
C ASP A 108 13.23 -25.47 -12.87
N GLU A 109 14.15 -25.31 -11.92
CA GLU A 109 15.20 -26.31 -11.61
C GLU A 109 14.60 -27.66 -11.17
N THR A 110 13.57 -27.60 -10.32
CA THR A 110 12.86 -28.79 -9.86
C THR A 110 12.14 -29.49 -11.01
N THR A 111 11.52 -28.72 -11.90
CA THR A 111 10.80 -29.24 -13.07
C THR A 111 11.77 -29.86 -14.08
N ALA A 112 12.94 -29.25 -14.30
CA ALA A 112 13.99 -29.81 -15.15
C ALA A 112 14.53 -31.15 -14.60
N THR A 113 14.73 -31.24 -13.28
CA THR A 113 15.13 -32.50 -12.62
C THR A 113 14.06 -33.57 -12.80
N LEU A 114 12.78 -33.20 -12.64
CA LEU A 114 11.67 -34.12 -12.85
C LEU A 114 11.57 -34.58 -14.31
N GLU A 115 11.77 -33.69 -15.28
CA GLU A 115 11.80 -34.04 -16.70
C GLU A 115 12.89 -35.07 -17.01
N GLU A 116 14.10 -34.90 -16.48
CA GLU A 116 15.20 -35.86 -16.64
C GLU A 116 14.84 -37.25 -16.09
N ILE A 117 14.25 -37.30 -14.88
CA ILE A 117 13.81 -38.55 -14.26
C ILE A 117 12.71 -39.22 -15.08
N LEU A 118 11.74 -38.44 -15.57
CA LEU A 118 10.60 -38.95 -16.35
C LEU A 118 11.03 -39.46 -17.73
N GLU A 119 12.01 -38.84 -18.37
CA GLU A 119 12.57 -39.36 -19.63
C GLU A 119 13.25 -40.73 -19.43
N ASP A 120 14.08 -40.89 -18.39
CA ASP A 120 14.70 -42.20 -18.09
C ASP A 120 13.63 -43.25 -17.70
N ALA A 121 12.61 -42.84 -16.96
CA ALA A 121 11.52 -43.72 -16.56
C ALA A 121 10.64 -44.15 -17.76
N LYS A 122 10.40 -43.24 -18.71
CA LYS A 122 9.59 -43.51 -19.90
C LYS A 122 10.18 -44.67 -20.71
N ASP A 123 11.49 -44.64 -20.95
CA ASP A 123 12.18 -45.69 -21.71
C ASP A 123 12.17 -47.04 -20.99
N ARG A 124 12.19 -47.04 -19.66
CA ARG A 124 12.24 -48.27 -18.84
C ARG A 124 10.87 -48.93 -18.65
N PHE A 125 9.83 -48.13 -18.46
CA PHE A 125 8.52 -48.62 -17.99
C PHE A 125 7.41 -48.56 -19.05
N ALA A 126 7.59 -47.81 -20.15
CA ALA A 126 6.62 -47.70 -21.24
C ALA A 126 5.16 -47.47 -20.76
N SER A 127 4.98 -46.61 -19.76
CA SER A 127 3.69 -46.31 -19.12
C SER A 127 3.12 -44.99 -19.67
N PRO A 128 1.86 -44.97 -20.14
CA PRO A 128 1.18 -43.76 -20.60
C PRO A 128 1.08 -42.66 -19.53
N GLU A 129 1.02 -43.04 -18.25
CA GLU A 129 0.99 -42.11 -17.13
C GLU A 129 2.31 -41.33 -17.01
N ILE A 130 3.45 -41.97 -17.28
CA ILE A 130 4.77 -41.32 -17.28
C ILE A 130 4.87 -40.34 -18.45
N GLU A 131 4.39 -40.71 -19.63
CA GLU A 131 4.36 -39.82 -20.79
C GLU A 131 3.50 -38.58 -20.52
N HIS A 132 2.33 -38.75 -19.90
CA HIS A 132 1.48 -37.64 -19.53
C HIS A 132 2.13 -36.71 -18.50
N LEU A 133 2.79 -37.27 -17.47
CA LEU A 133 3.52 -36.47 -16.48
C LEU A 133 4.69 -35.70 -17.12
N LEU A 134 5.36 -36.29 -18.10
CA LEU A 134 6.45 -35.64 -18.85
C LEU A 134 5.94 -34.44 -19.65
N GLU A 135 4.79 -34.58 -20.31
CA GLU A 135 4.12 -33.48 -21.00
C GLU A 135 3.75 -32.34 -20.03
N LEU A 136 3.15 -32.68 -18.89
CA LEU A 136 2.79 -31.70 -17.86
C LEU A 136 4.02 -30.98 -17.28
N SER A 137 5.13 -31.70 -17.06
CA SER A 137 6.40 -31.13 -16.60
C SER A 137 6.92 -30.09 -17.61
N ARG A 138 6.91 -30.42 -18.90
CA ARG A 138 7.31 -29.49 -19.97
C ARG A 138 6.43 -28.27 -20.07
N ASP A 139 5.12 -28.43 -19.91
CA ASP A 139 4.19 -27.30 -19.83
C ASP A 139 4.49 -26.41 -18.64
N ALA A 140 4.70 -26.99 -17.47
CA ALA A 140 5.06 -26.25 -16.26
C ALA A 140 6.35 -25.43 -16.48
N ALA A 141 7.40 -26.02 -17.05
CA ALA A 141 8.66 -25.31 -17.36
C ALA A 141 8.43 -24.11 -18.30
N ARG A 142 7.61 -24.27 -19.35
CA ARG A 142 7.24 -23.16 -20.25
C ARG A 142 6.53 -22.03 -19.51
N HIS A 143 5.60 -22.36 -18.62
CA HIS A 143 4.85 -21.37 -17.84
C HIS A 143 5.73 -20.66 -16.80
N LEU A 144 6.63 -21.38 -16.13
CA LEU A 144 7.57 -20.82 -15.16
C LEU A 144 8.52 -19.82 -15.82
N LYS A 145 9.01 -20.12 -17.02
CA LYS A 145 9.84 -19.18 -17.80
C LYS A 145 9.10 -17.87 -18.12
N LYS A 146 7.83 -17.95 -18.52
CA LYS A 146 7.00 -16.76 -18.78
C LYS A 146 6.74 -15.97 -17.49
N ALA A 147 6.39 -16.67 -16.41
CA ALA A 147 6.15 -16.04 -15.10
C ALA A 147 7.38 -15.28 -14.60
N ARG A 148 8.57 -15.89 -14.72
CA ARG A 148 9.85 -15.25 -14.39
C ARG A 148 10.05 -13.93 -15.14
N GLN A 149 9.81 -13.91 -16.46
CA GLN A 149 9.93 -12.69 -17.27
C GLN A 149 8.94 -11.60 -16.82
N SER A 150 7.70 -11.97 -16.51
CA SER A 150 6.71 -11.03 -16.00
C SER A 150 7.14 -10.44 -14.65
N PHE A 151 7.65 -11.26 -13.73
CA PHE A 151 8.12 -10.75 -12.43
C PHE A 151 9.34 -9.84 -12.56
N GLU A 152 10.25 -10.13 -13.48
CA GLU A 152 11.39 -9.25 -13.81
C GLU A 152 10.92 -7.89 -14.35
N GLN A 153 9.93 -7.86 -15.23
CA GLN A 153 9.35 -6.61 -15.72
C GLN A 153 8.67 -5.81 -14.60
N VAL A 154 7.96 -6.48 -13.70
CA VAL A 154 7.30 -5.84 -12.55
C VAL A 154 8.32 -5.26 -11.57
N SER A 155 9.38 -6.00 -11.23
CA SER A 155 10.42 -5.50 -10.32
C SER A 155 11.22 -4.35 -10.93
N SER A 156 11.52 -4.41 -12.23
CA SER A 156 12.13 -3.31 -12.97
C SER A 156 11.25 -2.06 -12.95
N GLY A 157 9.97 -2.19 -13.32
CA GLY A 157 9.04 -1.05 -13.36
C GLY A 157 8.82 -0.41 -11.98
N ALA A 158 8.78 -1.21 -10.91
CA ALA A 158 8.72 -0.70 -9.55
C ALA A 158 9.98 0.09 -9.19
N THR A 159 11.16 -0.39 -9.58
CA THR A 159 12.44 0.30 -9.36
C THR A 159 12.47 1.65 -10.07
N ASP A 160 12.04 1.71 -11.33
CA ASP A 160 12.03 2.95 -12.12
C ASP A 160 11.18 4.03 -11.44
N VAL A 161 10.01 3.66 -10.91
CA VAL A 161 9.14 4.60 -10.19
C VAL A 161 9.80 5.09 -8.89
N ILE A 162 10.43 4.19 -8.13
CA ILE A 162 11.13 4.54 -6.88
C ILE A 162 12.28 5.52 -7.17
N VAL A 163 13.10 5.24 -8.19
CA VAL A 163 14.25 6.08 -8.58
C VAL A 163 13.77 7.46 -9.04
N ALA A 164 12.80 7.52 -9.96
CA ALA A 164 12.27 8.78 -10.47
C ALA A 164 11.72 9.68 -9.34
N LYS A 165 11.10 9.08 -8.32
CA LYS A 165 10.63 9.80 -7.13
C LYS A 165 11.78 10.26 -6.24
N GLY A 166 12.79 9.41 -6.02
CA GLY A 166 13.98 9.77 -5.26
C GLY A 166 14.79 10.92 -5.88
N GLU A 167 14.78 11.05 -7.21
CA GLU A 167 15.41 12.17 -7.92
C GLU A 167 14.57 13.46 -7.80
N ALA A 168 13.27 13.38 -8.04
CA ALA A 168 12.37 14.53 -7.94
C ALA A 168 12.36 15.17 -6.53
N ALA A 169 12.50 14.37 -5.47
CA ALA A 169 12.61 14.88 -4.11
C ALA A 169 13.90 15.71 -3.91
N ARG A 170 15.05 15.24 -4.39
CA ARG A 170 16.34 15.94 -4.28
C ARG A 170 16.33 17.28 -5.02
N THR A 171 15.73 17.33 -6.21
CA THR A 171 15.64 18.58 -6.98
C THR A 171 14.76 19.64 -6.30
N ARG A 172 13.72 19.24 -5.55
CA ARG A 172 12.87 20.17 -4.77
C ARG A 172 13.60 20.73 -3.54
N GLU A 173 14.48 19.95 -2.93
CA GLU A 173 15.26 20.39 -1.76
C GLU A 173 16.36 21.41 -2.14
N ASP A 174 17.05 21.20 -3.27
CA ASP A 174 18.08 22.14 -3.77
C ASP A 174 17.49 23.48 -4.24
N GLY A 175 16.25 23.49 -4.76
CA GLY A 175 15.58 24.71 -5.22
C GLY A 175 15.02 25.60 -4.12
N SER A 176 14.96 25.11 -2.86
CA SER A 176 14.41 25.87 -1.73
C SER A 176 15.48 26.54 -0.86
N GLN A 177 16.77 26.41 -1.20
CA GLN A 177 17.90 27.05 -0.51
C GLN A 177 18.51 28.24 -1.28
N GLY A 178 17.88 28.68 -2.38
CA GLY A 178 18.33 29.79 -3.23
C GLY A 178 17.55 31.09 -3.03
#